data_AF-A0A7W0C149-F1
#
_entry.id   AF-A0A7W0C149-F1
#
_cell.length_a   1.000
_cell.length_b   1.000
_cell.length_c   1.000
_cell.angle_alpha   90.00
_cell.angle_beta   90.00
_cell.angle_gamma   90.00
#
_symmetry.space_group_name_H-M   'P 1'
#
loop_
_entity.id
_entity.type
_entity.pdbx_description
1 polymer ?
#
loop_
_entity_poly.entity_id
_entity_poly.type
_entity_poly.pdbx_seq_one_letter_code
_entity_poly.pdbx_strand_id
1 'polypeptide(L)'
;MAKGNQDITEAVNKEFKKNLTYYKDNSAEILDSITTSAEITEGDTKQTKNIKVVLAEGKKVRDSIFYFDVKQIYYYDLDDQKLIDSVTKSAQIKNFEKKYKDEVGKQINPFSLAIFMIALFITIIAPPVFGTLFNKNSSSLSYRLQFEQANAGMYKN
;
A
#
# COMPACT_ATOMS: atom_id res chain seq x y z
N MET A 1 4.73 -3.40 -28.36
CA MET A 1 3.63 -2.79 -27.58
C MET A 1 3.03 -1.67 -28.41
N ALA A 2 1.71 -1.59 -28.55
CA ALA A 2 1.07 -0.58 -29.39
C ALA A 2 1.32 0.82 -28.81
N LYS A 3 1.75 1.77 -29.65
CA LYS A 3 2.14 3.14 -29.30
C LYS A 3 1.14 3.83 -28.36
N GLY A 4 -0.16 3.64 -28.60
CA GLY A 4 -1.22 4.22 -27.77
C GLY A 4 -1.26 3.77 -26.30
N ASN A 5 -0.75 2.59 -25.94
CA ASN A 5 -0.68 2.18 -24.52
C ASN A 5 0.45 2.89 -23.77
N GLN A 6 1.52 3.30 -24.46
CA GLN A 6 2.62 4.03 -23.83
C GLN A 6 2.20 5.45 -23.46
N ASP A 7 1.49 6.13 -24.36
CA ASP A 7 1.00 7.50 -24.14
C ASP A 7 0.04 7.57 -22.93
N ILE A 8 -0.87 6.59 -22.80
CA ILE A 8 -1.79 6.50 -21.66
C ILE A 8 -1.04 6.24 -20.36
N THR A 9 -0.09 5.29 -20.37
CA THR A 9 0.69 4.97 -19.16
C THR A 9 1.49 6.18 -18.69
N GLU A 10 2.03 6.97 -19.62
CA GLU A 10 2.75 8.20 -19.29
C GLU A 10 1.82 9.26 -18.69
N ALA A 11 0.62 9.46 -19.26
CA ALA A 11 -0.37 10.39 -18.73
C ALA A 11 -0.81 10.00 -17.31
N VAL A 12 -1.09 8.71 -17.10
CA VAL A 12 -1.44 8.15 -15.78
C VAL A 12 -0.29 8.31 -14.79
N ASN A 13 0.95 8.06 -15.20
CA ASN A 13 2.14 8.22 -14.37
C ASN A 13 2.31 9.68 -13.90
N LYS A 14 2.06 10.65 -14.80
CA LYS A 14 2.06 12.08 -14.46
C LYS A 14 0.97 12.41 -13.44
N GLU A 15 -0.24 11.88 -13.62
CA GLU A 15 -1.37 12.11 -12.73
C GLU A 15 -1.14 11.49 -11.34
N PHE A 16 -0.59 10.28 -11.29
CA PHE A 16 -0.18 9.66 -10.05
C PHE A 16 0.91 10.47 -9.35
N LYS A 17 1.96 10.90 -10.06
CA LYS A 17 3.03 11.72 -9.47
C LYS A 17 2.50 13.03 -8.85
N LYS A 18 1.48 13.63 -9.46
CA LYS A 18 0.84 14.86 -8.97
C LYS A 18 0.00 14.63 -7.71
N ASN A 19 -0.79 13.54 -7.68
CA ASN A 19 -1.82 13.35 -6.65
C ASN A 19 -1.40 12.39 -5.52
N LEU A 20 -0.39 11.55 -5.75
CA LEU A 20 0.03 10.51 -4.82
C LEU A 20 1.34 10.87 -4.13
N THR A 21 1.27 11.25 -2.85
CA THR A 21 2.48 11.38 -2.02
C THR A 21 3.23 10.05 -1.93
N TYR A 22 4.56 10.10 -2.02
CA TYR A 22 5.46 8.94 -2.00
C TYR A 22 5.26 7.95 -3.15
N TYR A 23 4.72 8.44 -4.27
CA TYR A 23 4.64 7.67 -5.49
C TYR A 23 6.04 7.27 -5.99
N LYS A 24 6.17 6.02 -6.42
CA LYS A 24 7.37 5.53 -7.09
C LYS A 24 7.27 5.90 -8.57
N ASP A 25 8.12 6.81 -9.01
CA ASP A 25 8.17 7.24 -10.41
C ASP A 25 8.24 6.04 -11.37
N ASN A 26 7.47 6.12 -12.45
CA ASN A 26 7.38 5.11 -13.51
C ASN A 26 6.92 3.73 -13.03
N SER A 27 6.15 3.67 -11.93
CA SER A 27 5.52 2.44 -11.46
C SER A 27 4.09 2.24 -11.96
N ALA A 28 3.59 3.14 -12.82
CA ALA A 28 2.25 3.06 -13.37
C ALA A 28 2.13 1.88 -14.32
N GLU A 29 1.08 1.09 -14.14
CA GLU A 29 0.75 -0.05 -14.98
C GLU A 29 -0.74 -0.04 -15.31
N ILE A 30 -1.09 -0.36 -16.56
CA ILE A 30 -2.49 -0.51 -16.98
C ILE A 30 -2.88 -1.98 -16.82
N LEU A 31 -3.78 -2.27 -15.89
CA LEU A 31 -4.21 -3.63 -15.54
C LEU A 31 -5.31 -4.15 -16.45
N ASP A 32 -6.32 -3.31 -16.73
CA ASP A 32 -7.40 -3.63 -17.66
C ASP A 32 -7.87 -2.35 -18.36
N SER A 33 -8.51 -2.48 -19.50
CA SER A 33 -9.07 -1.34 -20.22
C SER A 33 -10.24 -1.72 -21.11
N ILE A 34 -11.15 -0.78 -21.31
CA ILE A 34 -12.20 -0.85 -22.33
C ILE A 34 -12.12 0.39 -23.22
N THR A 35 -12.48 0.23 -24.49
CA THR A 35 -12.65 1.36 -25.41
C THR A 35 -14.13 1.51 -25.71
N THR A 36 -14.65 2.73 -25.59
CA THR A 36 -16.07 3.03 -25.77
C THR A 36 -16.24 4.49 -26.19
N SER A 37 -17.40 4.84 -26.74
CA SER A 37 -17.74 6.24 -27.00
C SER A 37 -18.55 6.78 -25.82
N ALA A 38 -18.20 7.97 -25.36
CA ALA A 38 -18.88 8.63 -24.26
C ALA A 38 -19.11 10.10 -24.56
N GLU A 39 -20.21 10.63 -24.04
CA GLU A 39 -20.51 12.06 -24.11
C GLU A 39 -19.76 12.79 -23.00
N ILE A 40 -19.00 13.80 -23.38
CA ILE A 40 -18.21 14.64 -22.50
C ILE A 40 -18.74 16.06 -22.59
N THR A 41 -18.87 16.71 -21.44
CA THR A 41 -19.25 18.12 -21.37
C THR A 41 -17.98 18.95 -21.21
N GLU A 42 -17.55 19.63 -22.27
CA GLU A 42 -16.48 20.64 -22.22
C GLU A 42 -17.15 22.03 -22.33
N GLY A 43 -17.23 22.74 -21.20
CA GLY A 43 -17.97 24.00 -21.10
C GLY A 43 -19.47 23.81 -21.32
N ASP A 44 -20.05 24.57 -22.25
CA ASP A 44 -21.48 24.48 -22.62
C ASP A 44 -21.74 23.49 -23.76
N THR A 45 -20.70 22.87 -24.32
CA THR A 45 -20.84 21.94 -25.46
C THR A 45 -20.73 20.49 -25.00
N LYS A 46 -21.69 19.68 -25.44
CA LYS A 46 -21.64 18.23 -25.30
C LYS A 46 -21.07 17.62 -26.58
N GLN A 47 -20.02 16.82 -26.44
CA GLN A 47 -19.39 16.15 -27.57
C GLN A 47 -19.24 14.67 -27.25
N THR A 48 -19.56 13.82 -28.23
CA THR A 48 -19.29 12.39 -28.16
C THR A 48 -17.86 12.15 -28.61
N LYS A 49 -17.01 11.65 -27.70
CA LYS A 49 -15.62 11.31 -28.02
C LYS A 49 -15.36 9.83 -27.81
N ASN A 50 -14.35 9.32 -28.49
CA ASN A 50 -13.86 7.97 -28.26
C ASN A 50 -12.92 7.98 -27.06
N ILE A 51 -13.33 7.30 -26.00
CA ILE A 51 -12.56 7.22 -24.78
C ILE A 51 -12.05 5.81 -24.52
N LYS A 52 -10.93 5.74 -23.84
CA LYS A 52 -10.44 4.52 -23.22
C LYS A 52 -10.56 4.65 -21.72
N VAL A 53 -11.35 3.77 -21.11
CA VAL A 53 -11.42 3.64 -19.66
C VAL A 53 -10.38 2.64 -19.23
N VAL A 54 -9.50 3.02 -18.32
CA VAL A 54 -8.38 2.18 -17.88
C VAL A 54 -8.41 2.00 -16.38
N LEU A 55 -8.17 0.79 -15.92
CA LEU A 55 -7.78 0.51 -14.54
C LEU A 55 -6.27 0.58 -14.49
N ALA A 56 -5.74 1.52 -13.71
CA ALA A 56 -4.31 1.68 -13.52
C ALA A 56 -3.90 1.38 -12.09
N GLU A 57 -2.71 0.81 -11.93
CA GLU A 57 -2.04 0.60 -10.65
C GLU A 57 -0.77 1.44 -10.59
N GLY A 58 -0.52 2.04 -9.42
CA GLY A 58 0.72 2.76 -9.13
C GLY A 58 1.25 2.37 -7.76
N LYS A 59 2.57 2.37 -7.60
CA LYS A 59 3.22 1.96 -6.33
C LYS A 59 3.57 3.17 -5.49
N LYS A 60 3.25 3.12 -4.20
CA LYS A 60 3.74 4.05 -3.18
C LYS A 60 4.78 3.36 -2.31
N VAL A 61 5.91 4.03 -2.06
CA VAL A 61 6.98 3.54 -1.20
C VAL A 61 7.19 4.51 -0.06
N ARG A 62 6.79 4.12 1.15
CA ARG A 62 7.01 4.88 2.37
C ARG A 62 8.16 4.26 3.16
N ASP A 63 9.11 5.10 3.56
CA ASP A 63 10.23 4.75 4.45
C ASP A 63 11.02 3.50 3.99
N SER A 64 11.09 3.27 2.67
CA SER A 64 11.81 2.17 2.00
C SER A 64 11.33 0.72 2.26
N ILE A 65 10.44 0.49 3.22
CA ILE A 65 9.96 -0.85 3.62
C ILE A 65 8.44 -1.04 3.49
N PHE A 66 7.66 0.04 3.43
CA PHE A 66 6.21 -0.02 3.30
C PHE A 66 5.78 0.32 1.87
N TYR A 67 5.35 -0.70 1.15
CA TYR A 67 4.84 -0.65 -0.20
C TYR A 67 3.31 -0.68 -0.16
N PHE A 68 2.70 0.20 -0.93
CA PHE A 68 1.26 0.22 -1.12
C PHE A 68 0.96 0.29 -2.60
N ASP A 69 0.04 -0.55 -3.04
CA ASP A 69 -0.44 -0.54 -4.41
C ASP A 69 -1.70 0.33 -4.44
N VAL A 70 -1.74 1.28 -5.36
CA VAL A 70 -2.85 2.22 -5.52
C VAL A 70 -3.49 1.98 -6.87
N LYS A 71 -4.72 1.46 -6.84
CA LYS A 71 -5.51 1.24 -8.05
C LYS A 71 -6.51 2.38 -8.24
N GLN A 72 -6.57 2.94 -9.44
CA GLN A 72 -7.53 3.98 -9.81
C GLN A 72 -8.03 3.77 -11.24
N ILE A 73 -9.26 4.22 -11.51
CA ILE A 73 -9.83 4.23 -12.85
C ILE A 73 -9.64 5.61 -13.45
N TYR A 74 -9.16 5.64 -14.68
CA TYR A 74 -8.97 6.86 -15.45
C TYR A 74 -9.73 6.80 -16.78
N TYR A 75 -10.16 7.96 -17.25
CA TYR A 75 -10.77 8.14 -18.57
C TYR A 75 -9.78 8.87 -19.45
N TYR A 76 -9.44 8.30 -20.60
CA TYR A 76 -8.48 8.84 -21.53
C TYR A 76 -9.17 9.15 -22.85
N ASP A 77 -9.06 10.39 -23.32
CA ASP A 77 -9.49 10.83 -24.64
C ASP A 77 -8.53 10.28 -25.69
N LEU A 78 -9.01 9.43 -26.59
CA LEU A 78 -8.15 8.87 -27.65
C LEU A 78 -7.85 9.91 -28.74
N ASP A 79 -8.73 10.89 -28.93
CA ASP A 79 -8.61 11.89 -29.99
C ASP A 79 -7.68 13.03 -29.52
N ASP A 80 -7.91 13.55 -28.31
CA ASP A 80 -7.10 14.63 -27.73
C ASP A 80 -5.86 14.14 -26.96
N GLN A 81 -5.68 12.84 -26.80
CA GLN A 81 -4.55 12.22 -26.08
C GLN A 81 -4.35 12.75 -24.65
N LYS A 82 -5.44 12.94 -23.91
CA LYS A 82 -5.43 13.54 -22.57
C LYS A 82 -6.33 12.77 -21.60
N LEU A 83 -6.01 12.85 -20.30
CA LEU A 83 -6.92 12.37 -19.26
C LEU A 83 -8.09 13.34 -19.08
N ILE A 84 -9.26 12.79 -18.77
CA ILE A 84 -10.50 13.53 -18.59
C ILE A 84 -11.09 13.16 -17.23
N ASP A 85 -11.51 14.17 -16.48
CA ASP A 85 -12.02 13.98 -15.11
C ASP A 85 -13.44 13.41 -15.07
N SER A 86 -14.26 13.70 -16.08
CA SER A 86 -15.67 13.33 -16.08
C SER A 86 -16.16 12.95 -17.47
N VAL A 87 -16.89 11.83 -17.53
CA VAL A 87 -17.53 11.32 -18.74
C VAL A 87 -18.95 10.89 -18.40
N THR A 88 -19.88 11.06 -19.34
CA THR A 88 -21.23 10.51 -19.19
C THR A 88 -21.16 9.00 -19.19
N LYS A 89 -21.54 8.38 -18.06
CA LYS A 89 -21.36 6.95 -17.82
C LYS A 89 -22.35 6.12 -18.64
N SER A 90 -21.89 5.59 -19.76
CA SER A 90 -22.60 4.56 -20.54
C SER A 90 -22.72 3.25 -19.72
N ALA A 91 -23.57 2.32 -20.17
CA ALA A 91 -23.73 1.02 -19.51
C ALA A 91 -22.39 0.24 -19.44
N GLN A 92 -21.55 0.35 -20.47
CA GLN A 92 -20.23 -0.30 -20.51
C GLN A 92 -19.30 0.27 -19.44
N ILE A 93 -19.26 1.60 -19.29
CA ILE A 93 -18.44 2.29 -18.29
C ILE A 93 -18.91 1.91 -16.88
N LYS A 94 -20.23 1.93 -16.63
CA LYS A 94 -20.80 1.53 -15.34
C LYS A 94 -20.45 0.10 -14.97
N ASN A 95 -20.49 -0.82 -15.94
CA ASN A 95 -20.13 -2.21 -15.72
C ASN A 95 -18.64 -2.37 -15.42
N PHE A 96 -17.78 -1.64 -16.12
CA PHE A 96 -16.33 -1.63 -15.86
C PHE A 96 -16.01 -1.09 -14.47
N GLU A 97 -16.58 0.06 -14.09
CA GLU A 97 -16.43 0.62 -12.74
C GLU A 97 -16.95 -0.33 -11.66
N LYS A 98 -18.11 -0.95 -11.89
CA LYS A 98 -18.69 -1.91 -10.95
C LYS A 98 -17.80 -3.15 -10.78
N LYS A 99 -17.21 -3.66 -11.86
CA LYS A 99 -16.29 -4.81 -11.85
C LYS A 99 -15.09 -4.55 -10.93
N TYR A 100 -14.58 -3.32 -10.92
CA TYR A 100 -13.36 -2.96 -10.19
C TYR A 100 -13.59 -2.10 -8.95
N LYS A 101 -14.85 -1.90 -8.54
CA LYS A 101 -15.21 -1.02 -7.43
C LYS A 101 -14.48 -1.37 -6.14
N ASP A 102 -14.34 -2.66 -5.85
CA ASP A 102 -13.71 -3.16 -4.62
C ASP A 102 -12.18 -3.24 -4.73
N GLU A 103 -11.63 -3.11 -5.94
CA GLU A 103 -10.19 -3.09 -6.18
C GLU A 103 -9.62 -1.67 -6.14
N VAL A 104 -10.41 -0.66 -6.51
CA VAL A 104 -10.00 0.75 -6.49
C VAL A 104 -9.70 1.21 -5.07
N GLY A 105 -8.58 1.90 -4.91
CA GLY A 105 -8.13 2.43 -3.64
C GLY A 105 -6.69 2.07 -3.34
N LYS A 106 -6.30 2.26 -2.09
CA LYS A 106 -4.96 1.99 -1.59
C LYS A 106 -4.96 0.66 -0.84
N GLN A 107 -4.17 -0.29 -1.31
CA GLN A 107 -3.99 -1.59 -0.67
C GLN A 107 -2.56 -1.71 -0.13
N ILE A 108 -2.40 -2.34 1.03
CA ILE A 108 -1.07 -2.65 1.57
C ILE A 108 -0.52 -3.82 0.77
N ASN A 109 0.72 -3.70 0.29
CA ASN A 109 1.37 -4.81 -0.37
C ASN A 109 1.53 -5.99 0.62
N PRO A 110 1.23 -7.24 0.23
CA PRO A 110 1.35 -8.40 1.11
C PRO A 110 2.71 -8.54 1.80
N PHE A 111 3.80 -8.15 1.14
CA PHE A 111 5.14 -8.17 1.73
C PHE A 111 5.27 -7.18 2.88
N SER A 112 4.77 -5.96 2.70
CA SER A 112 4.76 -4.94 3.77
C SER A 112 3.81 -5.29 4.90
N LEU A 113 2.69 -5.94 4.60
CA LEU A 113 1.80 -6.50 5.61
C LEU A 113 2.53 -7.57 6.44
N ALA A 114 3.29 -8.46 5.80
CA ALA A 114 4.07 -9.49 6.50
C ALA A 114 5.12 -8.87 7.45
N ILE A 115 5.88 -7.87 6.98
CA ILE A 115 6.84 -7.14 7.82
C ILE A 115 6.13 -6.51 9.02
N PHE A 116 5.00 -5.85 8.78
CA PHE A 116 4.20 -5.23 9.85
C PHE A 116 3.75 -6.26 10.89
N MET A 117 3.24 -7.41 10.44
CA MET A 117 2.81 -8.49 11.33
C MET A 117 3.98 -9.04 12.16
N ILE A 118 5.14 -9.26 11.55
CA ILE A 118 6.35 -9.72 12.26
C ILE A 118 6.76 -8.72 13.33
N ALA A 119 6.81 -7.43 13.00
CA ALA A 119 7.16 -6.38 13.96
C ALA A 119 6.18 -6.32 15.14
N LEU A 120 4.88 -6.49 14.87
CA LEU A 120 3.84 -6.56 15.89
C LEU A 120 4.05 -7.75 16.83
N PHE A 121 4.31 -8.94 16.27
CA PHE A 121 4.58 -10.14 17.07
C PHE A 121 5.83 -9.98 17.95
N ILE A 122 6.93 -9.44 17.42
CA ILE A 122 8.15 -9.17 18.21
C ILE A 122 7.83 -8.23 19.38
N THR A 123 7.04 -7.16 19.14
CA THR A 123 6.69 -6.18 20.17
C THR A 123 5.85 -6.78 21.30
N ILE A 124 4.97 -7.74 20.99
CA ILE A 124 4.12 -8.41 21.99
C ILE A 124 4.88 -9.51 22.73
N ILE A 125 5.71 -10.28 22.03
CA ILE A 125 6.39 -11.48 22.58
C ILE A 125 7.69 -11.13 23.30
N ALA A 126 8.47 -10.17 22.79
CA ALA A 126 9.79 -9.88 23.33
C ALA A 126 9.75 -9.41 24.80
N PRO A 127 8.90 -8.45 25.23
CA PRO A 127 8.89 -7.98 26.62
C PRO A 127 8.67 -9.08 27.67
N PRO A 128 7.67 -9.99 27.56
CA PRO A 128 7.51 -11.07 28.53
C PRO A 128 8.62 -12.13 28.45
N VAL A 129 9.15 -12.43 27.27
CA VAL A 129 10.29 -13.38 27.13
C VAL A 129 11.56 -12.81 27.76
N PHE A 130 11.91 -11.55 27.48
CA PHE A 130 13.03 -10.90 28.13
C PHE A 130 12.80 -10.73 29.63
N GLY A 131 11.60 -10.34 30.07
CA GLY A 131 11.27 -10.23 31.49
C GLY A 131 11.46 -11.55 32.26
N THR A 132 11.04 -12.68 31.68
CA THR A 132 11.22 -14.01 32.30
C THR A 132 12.66 -14.50 32.26
N LEU A 133 13.43 -14.17 31.23
CA LEU A 133 14.86 -14.52 31.14
C LEU A 133 15.72 -13.68 32.09
N PHE A 134 15.46 -12.37 32.23
CA PHE A 134 16.20 -11.51 33.16
C PHE A 134 15.88 -11.83 34.63
N ASN A 135 14.63 -12.20 34.96
CA ASN A 135 14.27 -12.60 36.32
C ASN A 135 14.79 -13.98 36.74
N LYS A 136 15.26 -14.82 35.80
CA LYS A 136 15.87 -16.12 36.13
C LYS A 136 17.29 -16.03 36.69
N ASN A 137 18.01 -14.92 36.47
CA ASN A 137 19.39 -14.76 36.96
C ASN A 137 19.49 -14.16 38.36
N SER A 138 18.45 -13.49 38.87
CA SER A 138 18.48 -12.86 40.20
C SER A 138 18.24 -13.84 41.36
N SER A 139 17.69 -15.03 41.09
CA SER A 139 17.43 -16.03 42.14
C SER A 139 18.69 -16.78 42.59
N SER A 140 19.77 -16.83 41.81
CA SER A 140 20.98 -17.58 42.17
C SER A 140 21.88 -16.88 43.21
N LEU A 141 21.74 -15.56 43.37
CA LEU A 141 22.54 -14.76 44.32
C LEU A 141 21.99 -14.84 45.75
N SER A 142 20.68 -15.03 45.90
CA SER A 142 20.00 -15.08 47.21
C SER A 142 20.36 -16.33 48.01
N TYR A 143 20.51 -17.48 47.35
CA TYR A 143 20.93 -18.73 48.01
C TYR A 143 22.39 -18.68 48.45
N ARG A 144 23.24 -17.97 47.69
CA ARG A 144 24.67 -17.89 47.98
C ARG A 144 24.95 -17.05 49.24
N LEU A 145 24.21 -15.96 49.43
CA LEU A 145 24.29 -15.13 50.64
C LEU A 145 23.74 -15.83 51.89
N GLN A 146 22.71 -16.67 51.76
CA GLN A 146 22.18 -17.45 52.88
C GLN A 146 23.17 -18.53 53.37
N PHE A 147 23.89 -19.20 52.46
CA PHE A 147 24.93 -20.16 52.85
C PHE A 147 26.16 -19.50 53.49
N GLU A 148 26.50 -18.28 53.08
CA GLU A 148 27.64 -17.54 53.63
C GLU A 148 27.34 -17.01 55.05
N GLN A 149 26.11 -16.53 55.30
CA GLN A 149 25.66 -16.16 56.65
C GLN A 149 25.51 -17.38 57.58
N ALA A 150 25.04 -18.52 57.09
CA ALA A 150 24.92 -19.74 57.89
C ALA A 150 26.29 -20.30 58.33
N ASN A 151 27.31 -20.22 57.48
CA ASN A 151 28.67 -20.64 57.83
C ASN A 151 29.39 -19.64 58.74
N ALA A 152 29.14 -18.33 58.60
CA ALA A 152 29.72 -17.32 59.48
C ALA A 152 29.12 -17.32 60.90
N GLY A 153 27.92 -17.89 61.09
CA GLY A 153 27.23 -17.98 62.37
C GLY A 153 27.65 -19.16 63.27
N MET A 154 28.39 -20.14 62.75
CA MET A 154 28.74 -21.37 63.49
C MET A 154 30.11 -21.34 64.20
N TYR A 155 30.84 -20.23 64.14
CA TYR A 155 32.10 -20.02 64.89
C TYR A 155 31.98 -18.83 65.85
N LYS A 156 31.08 -18.91 66.82
CA LYS A 156 31.17 -18.14 68.07
C LYS A 156 30.71 -19.01 69.23
N ASN A 157 31.74 -19.54 69.93
CA ASN A 157 31.82 -20.18 71.25
C ASN A 157 30.52 -20.55 71.96
#